data_AF-A0A174PKJ8-F1
#
_entry.id   AF-A0A174PKJ8-F1
#
_cell.length_a   1.000
_cell.length_b   1.000
_cell.length_c   1.000
_cell.angle_alpha   90.00
_cell.angle_beta   90.00
_cell.angle_gamma   90.00
#
_symmetry.space_group_name_H-M   'P 1'
#
loop_
_entity.id
_entity.type
_entity.pdbx_description
1 polymer ?
#
loop_
_entity_poly.entity_id
_entity_poly.type
_entity_poly.pdbx_seq_one_letter_code
_entity_poly.pdbx_strand_id
1 'polypeptide(L)' 'MKHGKKPTREQKMMLKEAGLVPENWLVIKNMEDHIEVVSKKSLSDATKKPKTRKVMK' A
#
# COMPACT_ATOMS: atom_id res chain seq x y z
N MET A 1 9.89 -0.10 -10.49
CA MET A 1 8.55 -0.18 -9.86
C MET A 1 7.84 1.14 -10.09
N LYS A 2 6.56 1.14 -10.49
CA LYS A 2 5.75 2.38 -10.49
C LYS A 2 5.83 2.98 -9.09
N HIS A 3 6.32 4.20 -8.96
CA HIS A 3 6.62 4.83 -7.67
C HIS A 3 5.39 4.79 -6.75
N GLY A 4 5.52 4.12 -5.60
CA GLY A 4 4.45 4.06 -4.60
C GLY A 4 4.14 5.46 -4.08
N LYS A 5 2.87 5.85 -4.11
CA LYS A 5 2.40 7.15 -3.64
C LYS A 5 1.99 7.09 -2.17
N LYS A 6 2.11 8.21 -1.46
CA LYS A 6 1.56 8.34 -0.11
C LYS A 6 0.03 8.18 -0.18
N PRO A 7 -0.61 7.37 0.69
CA PRO A 7 -2.06 7.20 0.69
C PRO A 7 -2.80 8.54 0.93
N THR A 8 -3.90 8.76 0.22
CA THR A 8 -4.83 9.88 0.44
C THR A 8 -5.60 9.71 1.75
N ARG A 9 -6.39 10.71 2.17
CA ARG A 9 -7.15 10.64 3.43
C ARG A 9 -8.08 9.42 3.49
N GLU A 10 -8.83 9.16 2.42
CA GLU A 10 -9.74 8.01 2.31
C GLU A 10 -8.97 6.68 2.35
N GLN A 11 -7.88 6.57 1.59
CA GLN A 11 -7.03 5.38 1.59
C GLN A 11 -6.39 5.13 2.96
N LYS A 12 -6.08 6.17 3.74
CA LYS A 12 -5.61 6.02 5.12
C LYS A 12 -6.70 5.43 6.02
N MET A 13 -7.97 5.77 5.82
CA MET A 13 -9.08 5.17 6.57
C MET A 13 -9.22 3.69 6.21
N MET A 14 -9.26 3.35 4.91
CA MET A 14 -9.30 1.97 4.42
C MET A 14 -8.14 1.12 4.96
N LEU A 15 -6.92 1.69 4.97
CA LEU A 15 -5.76 1.02 5.54
C LEU A 15 -5.93 0.76 7.04
N LYS A 16 -6.43 1.74 7.81
CA LYS A 16 -6.69 1.57 9.25
C LYS A 16 -7.75 0.52 9.52
N GLU A 17 -8.84 0.52 8.76
CA GLU A 17 -9.92 -0.49 8.84
C GLU A 17 -9.39 -1.90 8.53
N ALA A 18 -8.45 -2.01 7.58
CA ALA A 18 -7.76 -3.26 7.28
C ALA A 18 -6.66 -3.65 8.30
N GLY A 19 -6.53 -2.92 9.42
CA GLY A 19 -5.50 -3.15 10.45
C GLY A 19 -4.09 -2.77 10.04
N LEU A 20 -3.92 -1.92 9.02
CA LEU A 20 -2.64 -1.46 8.50
C LEU A 20 -2.31 -0.04 8.98
N VAL A 21 -1.03 0.21 9.29
CA VAL A 21 -0.53 1.53 9.70
C VAL A 21 -0.19 2.37 8.46
N PRO A 22 -0.97 3.40 8.07
CA PRO A 22 -0.85 4.01 6.75
C PRO A 22 0.52 4.64 6.44
N GLU A 23 1.30 4.99 7.46
CA GLU A 23 2.66 5.52 7.32
C GLU A 23 3.66 4.50 6.77
N ASN A 24 3.39 3.20 6.95
CA ASN A 24 4.26 2.11 6.51
C ASN A 24 3.88 1.57 5.13
N TRP A 25 2.79 2.06 4.54
CA TRP A 25 2.26 1.56 3.28
C TRP A 25 2.23 2.66 2.21
N LEU A 26 2.53 2.26 0.98
CA LEU A 26 2.45 3.09 -0.21
C LEU A 26 1.45 2.49 -1.19
N VAL A 27 0.63 3.34 -1.81
CA VAL A 27 -0.34 2.91 -2.83
C VAL A 27 0.36 2.82 -4.18
N ILE A 28 0.29 1.65 -4.82
CA ILE A 28 0.87 1.40 -6.14
C ILE A 28 -0.18 1.33 -7.25
N LYS A 29 -1.42 0.94 -6.91
CA LYS A 29 -2.57 1.03 -7.81
C LYS A 29 -3.83 1.37 -7.03
N ASN A 30 -4.68 2.16 -7.64
CA ASN A 30 -6.01 2.50 -7.15
C ASN A 30 -7.01 1.98 -8.18
N MET A 31 -7.72 0.90 -7.84
CA MET A 31 -8.77 0.31 -8.68
C MET A 31 -10.14 0.71 -8.12
N GLU A 32 -11.22 0.36 -8.82
CA GLU A 32 -12.60 0.62 -8.37
C GLU A 32 -12.95 -0.17 -7.10
N ASP A 33 -12.58 -1.47 -7.02
CA ASP A 33 -12.96 -2.32 -5.88
C ASP A 33 -11.87 -2.46 -4.80
N HIS A 34 -10.63 -2.11 -5.12
CA HIS A 34 -9.50 -2.31 -4.22
C HIS A 34 -8.34 -1.35 -4.50
N ILE A 35 -7.48 -1.21 -3.50
CA ILE A 35 -6.17 -0.59 -3.67
C ILE A 35 -5.08 -1.65 -3.53
N GLU A 36 -4.06 -1.57 -4.38
CA GLU A 36 -2.83 -2.33 -4.19
C GLU A 36 -1.83 -1.46 -3.44
N VAL A 37 -1.29 -2.00 -2.36
CA VAL A 37 -0.32 -1.33 -1.50
C VAL A 37 0.94 -2.17 -1.35
N VAL A 38 2.06 -1.49 -1.13
CA VAL A 38 3.36 -2.12 -0.84
C VAL A 38 3.87 -1.56 0.48
N SER A 39 4.49 -2.41 1.30
CA SER A 39 5.10 -1.94 2.54
C SER A 39 6.45 -1.28 2.25
N LYS A 40 6.78 -0.20 2.98
CA LYS A 40 8.10 0.43 2.88
C LYS A 40 9.24 -0.53 3.21
N LYS A 41 9.03 -1.42 4.19
CA LYS A 41 10.00 -2.46 4.57
C LYS A 41 10.26 -3.45 3.43
N SER A 42 9.24 -3.81 2.66
CA SER A 42 9.43 -4.68 1.49
C SER A 42 10.19 -3.98 0.35
N LEU A 43 10.23 -2.64 0.32
CA LEU A 43 11.02 -1.87 -0.64
C LEU A 43 12.48 -1.71 -0.21
N SER A 44 12.80 -1.76 1.08
CA SER A 44 14.18 -1.64 1.56
C SER A 44 15.01 -2.90 1.31
N ASP A 45 14.36 -4.06 1.17
CA ASP A 45 15.04 -5.32 0.85
C ASP A 45 15.36 -5.39 -0.65
N ALA A 46 16.53 -4.89 -1.04
CA ALA A 46 17.01 -4.89 -2.44
C ALA A 46 17.18 -6.30 -3.03
N THR A 47 17.23 -7.34 -2.19
CA THR A 47 17.42 -8.74 -2.59
C THR A 47 16.12 -9.43 -2.98
N LYS A 48 14.96 -8.87 -2.62
CA LYS A 48 13.65 -9.51 -2.79
C LYS A 48 12.71 -8.63 -3.58
N LYS A 49 11.87 -9.26 -4.40
CA LYS A 49 10.76 -8.55 -5.04
C LYS A 49 9.79 -8.06 -3.96
N PRO A 50 9.46 -6.76 -3.92
CA PRO A 50 8.60 -6.21 -2.89
C PRO A 50 7.21 -6.84 -2.96
N LYS A 51 6.73 -7.31 -1.81
CA LYS A 51 5.41 -7.94 -1.71
C LYS A 51 4.32 -6.88 -1.66
N THR A 52 3.31 -7.05 -2.52
CA THR A 52 2.14 -6.19 -2.56
C THR A 52 0.96 -6.86 -1.85
N ARG A 53 0.05 -6.03 -1.33
CA ARG A 53 -1.19 -6.47 -0.67
C ARG A 53 -2.36 -5.74 -1.32
N LYS A 54 -3.47 -6.46 -1.53
CA LYS A 54 -4.74 -5.86 -1.94
C LYS A 54 -5.56 -5.54 -0.71
N VAL A 55 -6.10 -4.32 -0.65
CA VAL A 55 -7.03 -3.86 0.37
C VAL A 55 -8.33 -3.54 -0.36
N MET A 56 -9.39 -4.28 -0.05
CA MET A 56 -10.71 -4.07 -0.64
C MET A 56 -11.30 -2.77 -0.09
N LYS A 57 -12.09 -2.08 -0.93
CA LYS A 57 -12.85 -0.91 -0.50
C LYS A 57 -14.09 -1.30 0.29
#